data_AF-A0A0F9ET11-F1
#
_entry.id   AF-A0A0F9ET11-F1
#
_cell.length_a   1.000
_cell.length_b   1.000
_cell.length_c   1.000
_cell.angle_alpha   90.00
_cell.angle_beta   90.00
_cell.angle_gamma   90.00
#
_symmetry.space_group_name_H-M   'P 1'
#
loop_
_entity.id
_entity.type
_entity.pdbx_description
1 polymer ?
#
loop_
_entity_poly.entity_id
_entity_poly.type
_entity_poly.pdbx_seq_one_letter_code
_entity_poly.pdbx_strand_id
1 'polypeptide(L)'
;MELREAYCVMQAASGIEKGDTVRVIRTTKKDEMGYNGSPTNCVKTVSTVIEVQEADGIELRNTDIPASHGTYWFPFFALEIVEKAKPEKMITINGKDWSEKTIAEALRNHAK
;
A
#
# COMPACT_ATOMS: atom_id res chain seq x y z
N MET A 1 -1.14 -26.38 3.66
CA MET A 1 -1.00 -24.94 3.37
C MET A 1 0.26 -24.48 4.07
N GLU A 2 1.23 -24.02 3.30
CA GLU A 2 2.49 -23.52 3.85
C GLU A 2 2.24 -22.22 4.62
N LEU A 3 3.07 -21.92 5.63
CA LEU A 3 2.90 -20.74 6.50
C LEU A 3 2.80 -19.42 5.69
N ARG A 4 3.57 -19.35 4.60
CA ARG A 4 3.57 -18.23 3.66
C ARG A 4 2.23 -18.06 2.94
N GLU A 5 1.65 -19.16 2.45
CA GLU A 5 0.37 -19.12 1.74
C GLU A 5 -0.76 -18.67 2.67
N ALA A 6 -0.75 -19.20 3.90
CA ALA A 6 -1.70 -18.80 4.94
C ALA A 6 -1.61 -17.29 5.23
N TYR A 7 -0.39 -16.76 5.29
CA TYR A 7 -0.16 -15.34 5.50
C TYR A 7 -0.69 -14.50 4.33
N CYS A 8 -0.40 -14.87 3.08
CA CYS A 8 -0.91 -14.16 1.89
C CYS A 8 -2.45 -14.14 1.85
N VAL A 9 -3.10 -15.26 2.22
CA VAL A 9 -4.58 -15.31 2.30
C VAL A 9 -5.10 -14.35 3.35
N MET A 10 -4.50 -14.30 4.54
CA MET A 10 -4.90 -13.35 5.58
C MET A 10 -4.62 -11.90 5.20
N GLN A 11 -3.51 -11.62 4.53
CA GLN A 11 -3.18 -10.29 4.04
C GLN A 11 -4.20 -9.82 3.01
N ALA A 12 -4.57 -10.66 2.04
CA ALA A 12 -5.63 -10.35 1.08
C ALA A 12 -6.98 -10.11 1.77
N ALA A 13 -7.29 -10.88 2.82
CA ALA A 13 -8.51 -10.72 3.60
C ALA A 13 -8.51 -9.49 4.53
N SER A 14 -7.37 -8.80 4.70
CA SER A 14 -7.29 -7.60 5.54
C SER A 14 -8.06 -6.40 4.98
N GLY A 15 -8.37 -6.42 3.67
CA GLY A 15 -9.05 -5.32 2.98
C GLY A 15 -8.17 -4.08 2.75
N ILE A 16 -6.87 -4.17 3.05
CA ILE A 16 -5.89 -3.12 2.76
C ILE A 16 -5.51 -3.18 1.29
N GLU A 17 -5.65 -2.05 0.61
CA GLU A 17 -5.43 -1.90 -0.82
C GLU A 17 -4.46 -0.75 -1.10
N LYS A 18 -3.90 -0.73 -2.31
CA LYS A 18 -3.08 0.38 -2.79
C LYS A 18 -3.90 1.68 -2.79
N GLY A 19 -3.32 2.75 -2.25
CA GLY A 19 -3.94 4.05 -2.09
C GLY A 19 -4.71 4.23 -0.78
N ASP A 20 -4.87 3.17 0.04
CA ASP A 20 -5.40 3.34 1.38
C ASP A 20 -4.44 4.15 2.24
N THR A 21 -4.98 4.94 3.16
CA THR A 21 -4.21 5.53 4.24
C THR A 21 -4.36 4.68 5.49
N VAL A 22 -3.25 4.19 6.02
CA VAL A 22 -3.22 3.32 7.19
C VAL A 22 -2.45 3.95 8.36
N ARG A 23 -2.80 3.57 9.59
CA ARG A 23 -2.09 3.93 10.81
C ARG A 23 -1.41 2.71 11.40
N VAL A 24 -0.15 2.86 11.82
CA VAL A 24 0.56 1.85 12.61
C VAL A 24 -0.01 1.83 14.02
N ILE A 25 -0.71 0.76 14.39
CA ILE A 25 -1.38 0.66 15.71
C ILE A 25 -0.56 -0.07 16.76
N ARG A 26 0.52 -0.75 16.35
CA ARG A 26 1.45 -1.41 17.27
C ARG A 26 2.86 -1.44 16.70
N THR A 27 3.84 -1.56 17.59
CA THR A 27 5.20 -1.86 17.20
C THR A 27 5.31 -3.29 16.66
N THR A 28 6.18 -3.46 15.68
CA THR A 28 6.54 -4.75 15.10
C THR A 28 7.91 -5.18 15.59
N LYS A 29 8.12 -6.48 15.75
CA LYS A 29 9.42 -7.05 16.10
C LYS A 29 10.18 -7.43 14.84
N LYS A 30 11.51 -7.47 14.96
CA LYS A 30 12.36 -8.09 13.95
C LYS A 30 11.87 -9.52 13.71
N ASP A 31 11.81 -9.90 12.44
CA ASP A 31 11.39 -11.22 11.97
C ASP A 31 9.89 -11.56 12.12
N GLU A 32 9.04 -10.58 12.45
CA GLU A 32 7.59 -10.75 12.22
C GLU A 32 7.30 -10.80 10.71
N MET A 33 6.32 -11.62 10.30
CA MET A 33 5.96 -11.78 8.89
C MET A 33 5.43 -10.46 8.32
N GLY A 34 6.14 -9.92 7.33
CA GLY A 34 5.81 -8.75 6.53
C GLY A 34 5.46 -9.16 5.09
N TYR A 35 6.08 -8.52 4.09
CA TYR A 35 5.76 -8.76 2.67
C TYR A 35 5.86 -10.22 2.25
N ASN A 36 4.75 -10.79 1.78
CA ASN A 36 4.73 -12.13 1.20
C ASN A 36 5.30 -13.19 2.17
N GLY A 37 5.07 -13.02 3.47
CA GLY A 37 5.60 -13.88 4.54
C GLY A 37 7.09 -13.68 4.85
N SER A 38 7.75 -12.68 4.26
CA SER A 38 9.16 -12.37 4.52
C SER A 38 9.32 -11.64 5.85
N PRO A 39 10.40 -11.89 6.60
CA PRO A 39 10.62 -11.22 7.89
C PRO A 39 10.81 -9.71 7.70
N THR A 40 10.08 -8.90 8.46
CA THR A 40 10.23 -7.43 8.43
C THR A 40 11.46 -6.98 9.22
N ASN A 41 12.17 -6.01 8.66
CA ASN A 41 13.22 -5.26 9.36
C ASN A 41 12.70 -3.94 9.92
N CYS A 42 11.41 -3.65 9.79
CA CYS A 42 10.87 -2.37 10.17
C CYS A 42 10.47 -2.35 11.65
N VAL A 43 11.05 -1.40 12.38
CA VAL A 43 10.59 -0.98 13.71
C VAL A 43 10.13 0.46 13.53
N LYS A 44 8.82 0.69 13.42
CA LYS A 44 8.28 2.06 13.49
C LYS A 44 7.47 2.27 14.75
N THR A 45 7.42 3.53 15.14
CA THR A 45 6.63 4.05 16.24
C THR A 45 5.15 3.97 15.89
N VAL A 46 4.37 3.58 16.89
CA VAL A 46 2.90 3.63 16.89
C VAL A 46 2.43 5.04 16.51
N SER A 47 1.26 5.12 15.88
CA SER A 47 0.59 6.35 15.42
C SER A 47 1.11 6.99 14.14
N THR A 48 2.05 6.36 13.43
CA THR A 48 2.47 6.83 12.10
C THR A 48 1.34 6.57 11.09
N VAL A 49 0.93 7.60 10.33
CA VAL A 49 -0.09 7.52 9.27
C VAL A 49 0.60 7.56 7.91
N ILE A 50 0.30 6.59 7.03
CA ILE A 50 1.03 6.41 5.77
C ILE A 50 0.10 5.87 4.67
N GLU A 51 0.32 6.29 3.43
CA GLU A 51 -0.36 5.76 2.24
C GLU A 51 0.28 4.45 1.76
N VAL A 52 -0.54 3.46 1.44
CA VAL A 52 -0.15 2.17 0.88
C VAL A 52 0.20 2.31 -0.60
N GLN A 53 1.44 2.03 -0.98
CA GLN A 53 1.88 2.12 -2.38
C GLN A 53 1.71 0.81 -3.17
N GLU A 54 1.78 -0.32 -2.49
CA GLU A 54 1.54 -1.65 -3.06
C GLU A 54 0.83 -2.51 -2.01
N ALA A 55 -0.17 -3.29 -2.44
CA ALA A 55 -1.01 -4.09 -1.53
C ALA A 55 -0.39 -5.45 -1.20
N ASP A 56 0.33 -6.05 -2.17
CA ASP A 56 0.92 -7.39 -2.04
C ASP A 56 2.04 -7.42 -1.01
N GLY A 57 2.62 -6.26 -0.73
CA GLY A 57 3.40 -5.96 0.46
C GLY A 57 3.22 -4.51 0.76
N ILE A 58 2.56 -4.22 1.88
CA ILE A 58 2.16 -2.88 2.27
C ILE A 58 3.41 -1.99 2.34
N GLU A 59 3.70 -1.33 1.23
CA GLU A 59 4.83 -0.44 1.05
C GLU A 59 4.41 0.92 1.57
N LEU A 60 5.08 1.33 2.64
CA LEU A 60 4.77 2.57 3.34
C LEU A 60 5.82 3.63 3.04
N ARG A 61 5.46 4.64 2.25
CA ARG A 61 6.31 5.82 2.04
C ARG A 61 5.99 6.85 3.11
N ASN A 62 6.87 6.98 4.10
CA ASN A 62 6.74 8.08 5.05
C ASN A 62 7.03 9.41 4.32
N THR A 63 6.06 10.32 4.29
CA THR A 63 6.25 11.67 3.73
C THR A 63 7.26 12.50 4.51
N ASP A 64 7.56 12.12 5.76
CA ASP A 64 8.49 12.82 6.65
C ASP A 64 9.92 12.25 6.61
N ILE A 65 10.19 11.22 5.80
CA ILE A 65 11.52 10.62 5.67
C ILE A 65 11.98 10.77 4.21
N PRO A 66 13.17 11.34 3.95
CA PRO A 66 13.68 11.49 2.60
C PRO A 66 13.67 10.16 1.85
N ALA A 67 13.30 10.22 0.57
CA ALA A 67 13.12 9.07 -0.33
C ALA A 67 14.34 8.14 -0.48
N SER A 68 15.47 8.46 0.16
CA SER A 68 16.69 7.66 0.22
C SER A 68 16.64 6.50 1.24
N HIS A 69 15.59 6.38 2.06
CA HIS A 69 15.49 5.32 3.07
C HIS A 69 14.26 4.43 2.87
N GLY A 70 14.44 3.44 1.99
CA GLY A 70 13.86 2.10 2.09
C GLY A 70 12.34 1.95 1.97
N THR A 71 11.89 1.18 0.99
CA THR A 71 10.60 0.49 1.02
C THR A 71 10.50 -0.31 2.32
N TYR A 72 9.49 -0.01 3.15
CA TYR A 72 9.23 -0.73 4.38
C TYR A 72 8.03 -1.63 4.22
N TRP A 73 8.22 -2.91 4.49
CA TRP A 73 7.19 -3.92 4.44
C TRP A 73 6.58 -4.12 5.83
N PHE A 74 5.30 -3.75 5.98
CA PHE A 74 4.60 -3.89 7.25
C PHE A 74 3.67 -5.11 7.28
N PRO A 75 3.58 -5.81 8.43
CA PRO A 75 2.54 -6.80 8.64
C PRO A 75 1.15 -6.15 8.64
N PHE A 76 0.19 -6.74 7.92
CA PHE A 76 -1.17 -6.20 7.83
C PHE A 76 -1.85 -6.05 9.21
N PHE A 77 -1.56 -6.97 10.14
CA PHE A 77 -2.13 -6.97 11.49
C PHE A 77 -1.59 -5.86 12.40
N ALA A 78 -0.59 -5.08 11.95
CA ALA A 78 -0.06 -3.95 12.68
C ALA A 78 -0.64 -2.62 12.18
N LEU A 79 -1.60 -2.68 11.26
CA LEU A 79 -2.14 -1.53 10.55
C LEU A 79 -3.66 -1.45 10.76
N GLU A 80 -4.14 -0.22 10.81
CA GLU A 80 -5.56 0.14 10.80
C GLU A 80 -5.82 1.05 9.61
N ILE A 81 -6.87 0.76 8.82
CA ILE A 81 -7.28 1.64 7.73
C ILE A 81 -7.90 2.91 8.35
N VAL A 82 -7.29 4.06 8.06
CA VAL A 82 -7.77 5.39 8.45
C VAL A 82 -8.67 5.97 7.36
N GLU A 83 -8.29 5.80 6.11
CA GLU A 83 -9.06 6.23 4.94
C GLU A 83 -8.87 5.22 3.82
N LYS A 84 -9.97 4.81 3.18
CA LYS A 84 -9.92 3.94 2.00
C LYS A 84 -9.51 4.74 0.76
N ALA A 85 -8.77 4.08 -0.13
CA ALA A 85 -8.48 4.59 -1.45
C ALA A 85 -9.77 5.06 -2.12
N LYS A 86 -9.74 6.26 -2.71
CA LYS A 86 -10.86 6.72 -3.52
C LYS A 86 -10.88 5.87 -4.80
N PRO A 87 -12.04 5.32 -5.18
CA PRO A 87 -12.14 4.57 -6.42
C PRO A 87 -11.71 5.47 -7.57
N GLU A 88 -10.77 4.98 -8.38
CA GLU A 88 -10.34 5.73 -9.54
C GLU A 88 -11.54 5.89 -10.48
N LYS A 89 -11.80 7.13 -10.90
CA LYS A 89 -12.90 7.39 -11.82
C LYS A 89 -12.51 6.89 -13.19
N MET A 90 -13.23 5.87 -13.64
CA MET A 90 -13.09 5.32 -14.99
C MET A 90 -14.03 6.06 -15.92
N ILE A 91 -13.51 6.44 -17.09
CA ILE A 91 -14.25 7.07 -18.17
C ILE A 91 -14.15 6.15 -19.38
N THR A 92 -15.29 5.72 -19.90
CA THR A 92 -15.34 4.92 -21.12
C THR A 92 -15.23 5.84 -22.34
N ILE A 93 -14.20 5.65 -23.14
CA ILE A 93 -13.97 6.37 -24.41
C ILE A 93 -13.85 5.32 -25.51
N ASN A 94 -14.75 5.38 -26.51
CA ASN A 94 -14.83 4.43 -27.62
C ASN A 94 -14.89 2.94 -27.18
N GLY A 95 -15.66 2.66 -26.13
CA GLY A 95 -15.83 1.29 -25.62
C GLY A 95 -14.65 0.73 -24.84
N LYS A 96 -13.63 1.55 -24.55
CA LYS A 96 -12.50 1.19 -23.68
C LYS A 96 -12.55 2.06 -22.42
N ASP A 97 -12.30 1.45 -21.27
CA ASP A 97 -12.23 2.17 -20.00
C ASP A 97 -10.86 2.79 -19.80
N TRP A 98 -10.86 4.06 -19.43
CA TRP A 98 -9.66 4.85 -19.18
C TRP A 98 -9.72 5.46 -17.79
N SER A 99 -8.58 5.43 -17.13
CA SER A 99 -8.40 6.07 -15.84
C SER A 99 -8.29 7.60 -16.03
N GLU A 100 -8.92 8.39 -15.15
CA GLU A 100 -8.82 9.86 -15.20
C GLU A 100 -7.36 10.34 -15.15
N LYS A 101 -6.50 9.65 -14.38
CA LYS A 101 -5.06 9.92 -14.32
C LYS A 101 -4.38 9.71 -15.67
N THR A 102 -4.72 8.62 -16.36
CA THR A 102 -4.18 8.27 -17.68
C THR A 102 -4.60 9.31 -18.72
N ILE A 103 -5.86 9.77 -18.68
CA ILE A 103 -6.37 10.82 -19.56
C ILE A 103 -5.63 12.14 -19.29
N ALA A 104 -5.52 12.55 -18.02
CA ALA A 104 -4.83 13.78 -17.65
C ALA A 104 -3.35 13.77 -18.08
N GLU A 105 -2.67 12.62 -17.99
CA GLU A 105 -1.29 12.47 -18.45
C GLU A 105 -1.16 12.53 -19.98
N ALA A 106 -2.06 11.86 -20.71
CA ALA A 106 -2.10 11.94 -22.17
C ALA A 106 -2.33 13.39 -22.66
N LEU A 107 -3.25 14.12 -22.03
CA LEU A 107 -3.52 15.53 -22.36
C LEU A 107 -2.32 16.43 -22.08
N ARG A 108 -1.61 16.22 -20.95
CA ARG A 108 -0.38 16.97 -20.63
C ARG A 108 0.74 16.74 -21.65
N ASN A 109 0.86 15.52 -22.16
CA ASN A 109 1.88 15.18 -23.16
C ASN A 109 1.55 15.71 -24.56
N HIS A 110 0.26 15.91 -24.87
CA HIS A 110 -0.19 16.51 -26.14
C HIS A 110 -0.13 18.04 -26.16
N ALA A 111 -0.09 18.68 -24.99
CA ALA A 111 -0.01 20.13 -24.82
C ALA A 111 1.43 20.69 -24.79
N LYS A 112 2.44 19.82 -24.98
CA LYS A 112 3.86 20.17 -25.15
C LYS A 112 4.23 20.08 -26.63
#